data_AF-A0A7L3ABM3-F1
#
_entry.id   AF-A0A7L3ABM3-F1
#
_cell.length_a   1.000
_cell.length_b   1.000
_cell.length_c   1.000
_cell.angle_alpha   90.00
_cell.angle_beta   90.00
_cell.angle_gamma   90.00
#
_symmetry.space_group_name_H-M   'P 1'
#
loop_
_entity.id
_entity.type
_entity.pdbx_description
1 polymer ?
#
loop_
_entity_poly.entity_id
_entity_poly.type
_entity_poly.pdbx_seq_one_letter_code
_entity_poly.pdbx_strand_id
1 'polypeptide(L)'
;QIKMLLRKIIGCKETINLVVVPCNVDIATTEALKMAQEVDPTAERTIGILTKPDLVDRGTEEAIVKILQNRVIPLKKGYMIVKCRGQQDIHNKLSLAAAIQQERSFFENHKHFRAIMEEGRATIPHLAEKLTDELVKHIIKTLPALERQIRDTLQKTLQELQRYNRGTPQTESEKLFFLTDLIKLFNQDISKSTQGEEQLFGDEVRLFTKIRKEFRTWGVILLECAARAKKTVPGKVWKYEDQYRGREFPGFSNYRTFEDIIKDQIRELEEPAIEILNNVMKLVEEKFMKLAERNFTNFHNLSRIAKVKIEDIREQQAAEGERHIRAQFKMEKIVYCQDDLYIGDLNTVKAEKAFKESSGKDLKLQFASTDPSVVVEMVSHTSAYFSEASKRLANQIPLIILSSVLHDFGENVQTSMLQLLQDKEKLNFLLDEDTEAAKTRNYLSQRVDRLTKACQYLREFSLL
;
A
#
# COMPACT_ATOMS: atom_id res chain seq x y z
N GLN A 1 23.84 -32.24 -10.29
CA GLN A 1 23.72 -31.79 -8.88
C GLN A 1 25.06 -31.29 -8.28
N ILE A 2 26.15 -32.08 -8.32
CA ILE A 2 27.46 -31.68 -7.76
C ILE A 2 28.03 -30.40 -8.41
N LYS A 3 28.06 -30.32 -9.75
CA LYS A 3 28.55 -29.12 -10.46
C LYS A 3 27.77 -27.85 -10.12
N MET A 4 26.45 -27.94 -9.87
CA MET A 4 25.64 -26.78 -9.45
C MET A 4 26.02 -26.29 -8.05
N LEU A 5 26.19 -27.21 -7.10
CA LEU A 5 26.64 -26.87 -5.75
C LEU A 5 28.03 -26.24 -5.77
N LEU A 6 28.96 -26.81 -6.55
CA LEU A 6 30.30 -26.25 -6.73
C LEU A 6 30.23 -24.85 -7.32
N ARG A 7 29.51 -24.66 -8.44
CA ARG A 7 29.34 -23.34 -9.08
C ARG A 7 28.76 -22.28 -8.13
N LYS A 8 27.87 -22.66 -7.22
CA LYS A 8 27.34 -21.74 -6.19
C LYS A 8 28.43 -21.26 -5.23
N ILE A 9 29.38 -22.13 -4.86
CA ILE A 9 30.48 -21.80 -3.94
C ILE A 9 31.60 -21.05 -4.69
N ILE A 10 32.11 -21.61 -5.78
CA ILE A 10 33.23 -21.02 -6.53
C ILE A 10 32.85 -19.75 -7.29
N GLY A 11 31.55 -19.50 -7.50
CA GLY A 11 31.04 -18.28 -8.12
C GLY A 11 31.12 -17.03 -7.24
N CYS A 12 31.24 -17.19 -5.92
CA CYS A 12 31.45 -16.06 -5.00
C CYS A 12 32.84 -15.47 -5.21
N LYS A 13 32.93 -14.14 -5.39
CA LYS A 13 34.21 -13.46 -5.68
C LYS A 13 35.16 -13.48 -4.47
N GLU A 14 34.61 -13.66 -3.29
CA GLU A 14 35.27 -13.73 -1.99
C GLU A 14 35.83 -15.14 -1.67
N THR A 15 35.66 -16.11 -2.59
CA THR A 15 36.14 -17.49 -2.41
C THR A 15 37.45 -17.72 -3.17
N ILE A 16 38.48 -18.22 -2.48
CA ILE A 16 39.73 -18.68 -3.09
C ILE A 16 39.52 -20.09 -3.66
N ASN A 17 39.79 -20.27 -4.94
CA ASN A 17 39.70 -21.56 -5.62
C ASN A 17 41.02 -22.32 -5.47
N LEU A 18 41.01 -23.43 -4.73
CA LEU A 18 42.16 -24.33 -4.62
C LEU A 18 41.96 -25.52 -5.57
N VAL A 19 42.69 -25.53 -6.70
CA VAL A 19 42.57 -26.56 -7.73
C VAL A 19 43.67 -27.60 -7.54
N VAL A 20 43.28 -28.80 -7.12
CA VAL A 20 44.22 -29.91 -6.91
C VAL A 20 44.29 -30.79 -8.14
N VAL A 21 45.49 -30.99 -8.68
CA VAL A 21 45.76 -31.76 -9.91
C VAL A 21 46.89 -32.76 -9.65
N PRO A 22 46.70 -34.06 -9.92
CA PRO A 22 47.79 -35.03 -9.89
C PRO A 22 48.85 -34.74 -10.98
N CYS A 23 50.14 -34.91 -10.66
CA CYS A 23 51.23 -34.65 -11.60
C CYS A 23 51.25 -35.64 -12.77
N ASN A 24 50.64 -36.81 -12.63
CA ASN A 24 50.58 -37.84 -13.68
C ASN A 24 49.45 -37.62 -14.71
N VAL A 25 48.72 -36.50 -14.62
CA VAL A 25 47.60 -36.16 -15.51
C VAL A 25 47.86 -34.81 -16.18
N ASP A 26 47.47 -34.67 -17.44
CA ASP A 26 47.57 -33.39 -18.14
C ASP A 26 46.62 -32.35 -17.53
N ILE A 27 47.21 -31.27 -17.03
CA ILE A 27 46.52 -30.16 -16.38
C ILE A 27 45.48 -29.48 -17.30
N ALA A 28 45.75 -29.42 -18.61
CA ALA A 28 44.85 -28.79 -19.58
C ALA A 28 43.52 -29.54 -19.75
N THR A 29 43.49 -30.83 -19.43
CA THR A 29 42.30 -31.68 -19.54
C THR A 29 41.48 -31.73 -18.25
N THR A 30 41.97 -31.17 -17.15
CA THR A 30 41.36 -31.30 -15.83
C THR A 30 40.09 -30.45 -15.70
N GLU A 31 38.96 -31.11 -15.42
CA GLU A 31 37.64 -30.47 -15.27
C GLU A 31 37.61 -29.43 -14.13
N ALA A 32 38.32 -29.68 -13.04
CA ALA A 32 38.40 -28.75 -11.90
C ALA A 32 39.00 -27.39 -12.29
N LEU A 33 40.00 -27.40 -13.17
CA LEU A 33 40.63 -26.17 -13.65
C LEU A 33 39.73 -25.44 -14.65
N LYS A 34 39.04 -26.17 -15.53
CA LYS A 34 38.04 -25.58 -16.44
C LYS A 34 36.92 -24.89 -15.67
N MET A 35 36.38 -25.55 -14.63
CA MET A 35 35.36 -24.95 -13.77
C MET A 35 35.86 -23.71 -13.03
N ALA A 36 37.13 -23.69 -12.60
CA ALA A 36 37.73 -22.50 -11.98
C ALA A 36 37.89 -21.35 -12.99
N GLN A 37 38.30 -21.64 -14.23
CA GLN A 37 38.43 -20.65 -15.30
C GLN A 37 37.09 -20.06 -15.74
N GLU A 38 35.99 -20.83 -15.70
CA GLU A 38 34.64 -20.33 -15.99
C GLU A 38 34.21 -19.21 -15.02
N VAL A 39 34.61 -19.30 -13.74
CA VAL A 39 34.20 -18.36 -12.69
C VAL A 39 35.29 -17.35 -12.27
N ASP A 40 36.52 -17.59 -12.70
CA ASP A 40 37.69 -16.72 -12.52
C ASP A 40 38.55 -16.71 -13.81
N PRO A 41 38.07 -16.09 -14.91
CA PRO A 41 38.78 -16.06 -16.19
C PRO A 41 40.15 -15.37 -16.10
N THR A 42 40.30 -14.45 -15.16
CA THR A 42 41.54 -13.71 -14.88
C THR A 42 42.51 -14.46 -13.97
N ALA A 43 42.12 -15.62 -13.44
CA ALA A 43 42.87 -16.44 -12.50
C ALA A 43 43.42 -15.66 -11.29
N GLU A 44 42.65 -14.70 -10.76
CA GLU A 44 43.07 -13.82 -9.67
C GLU A 44 43.05 -14.49 -8.30
N ARG A 45 42.12 -15.42 -8.11
CA ARG A 45 41.81 -16.07 -6.83
C ARG A 45 41.95 -17.58 -6.91
N THR A 46 42.64 -18.08 -7.94
CA THR A 46 42.83 -19.51 -8.19
C THR A 46 44.29 -19.90 -7.92
N ILE A 47 44.47 -20.92 -7.08
CA ILE A 47 45.77 -21.50 -6.70
C ILE A 47 45.80 -22.95 -7.22
N GLY A 48 46.84 -23.29 -7.98
CA GLY A 48 47.03 -24.65 -8.48
C GLY A 48 47.93 -25.47 -7.57
N ILE A 49 47.48 -26.65 -7.17
CA ILE A 49 48.25 -27.58 -6.33
C ILE A 49 48.52 -28.85 -7.13
N LEU A 50 49.79 -29.14 -7.36
CA LEU A 50 50.24 -30.37 -7.97
C LEU A 50 50.54 -31.41 -6.88
N THR A 51 49.91 -32.57 -6.98
CA THR A 51 50.06 -33.68 -6.01
C THR A 51 50.56 -34.95 -6.70
N LYS A 52 50.97 -35.95 -5.90
CA LYS A 52 51.54 -37.22 -6.39
C LYS A 52 52.75 -37.03 -7.33
N PRO A 53 53.76 -36.22 -6.94
CA PRO A 53 54.96 -36.00 -7.75
C PRO A 53 55.81 -37.26 -7.93
N ASP A 54 55.55 -38.28 -7.11
CA ASP A 54 56.22 -39.58 -7.10
C ASP A 54 55.69 -40.56 -8.14
N LEU A 55 54.55 -40.28 -8.76
CA LEU A 55 53.97 -41.09 -9.84
C LEU A 55 54.29 -40.53 -11.23
N VAL A 56 55.22 -39.58 -11.32
CA VAL A 56 55.63 -38.98 -12.59
C VAL A 56 56.69 -39.86 -13.26
N ASP A 57 56.50 -40.17 -14.54
CA ASP A 57 57.43 -40.98 -15.31
C ASP A 57 58.73 -40.23 -15.62
N ARG A 58 59.86 -40.93 -15.53
CA ARG A 58 61.19 -40.39 -15.82
C ARG A 58 61.28 -39.88 -17.26
N GLY A 59 61.51 -38.58 -17.42
CA GLY A 59 61.51 -37.85 -18.70
C GLY A 59 60.37 -36.85 -18.85
N THR A 60 59.32 -36.92 -18.02
CA THR A 60 58.18 -35.97 -18.06
C THR A 60 58.25 -34.89 -16.99
N GLU A 61 59.22 -34.95 -16.07
CA GLU A 61 59.35 -33.99 -14.97
C GLU A 61 59.62 -32.56 -15.46
N GLU A 62 60.27 -32.40 -16.61
CA GLU A 62 60.46 -31.08 -17.23
C GLU A 62 59.13 -30.40 -17.61
N ALA A 63 58.13 -31.17 -18.01
CA ALA A 63 56.80 -30.64 -18.30
C ALA A 63 56.12 -30.13 -17.01
N ILE A 64 56.27 -30.85 -15.90
CA ILE A 64 55.76 -30.44 -14.58
C ILE A 64 56.46 -29.17 -14.10
N VAL A 65 57.77 -29.05 -14.30
CA VAL A 65 58.52 -27.82 -14.00
C VAL A 65 57.99 -26.64 -14.82
N LYS A 66 57.67 -26.82 -16.11
CA LYS A 66 57.06 -25.76 -16.93
C LYS A 66 55.68 -25.32 -16.40
N ILE A 67 54.87 -26.24 -15.90
CA ILE A 67 53.58 -25.92 -15.24
C ILE A 67 53.84 -25.11 -13.97
N LEU A 68 54.78 -25.55 -13.13
CA LEU A 68 55.14 -24.84 -11.89
C LEU A 68 55.69 -23.43 -12.15
N GLN A 69 56.43 -23.25 -13.25
CA GLN A 69 56.91 -21.96 -13.75
C GLN A 69 55.82 -21.11 -14.42
N ASN A 70 54.55 -21.52 -14.34
CA ASN A 70 53.40 -20.78 -14.85
C ASN A 70 53.40 -20.59 -16.40
N ARG A 71 54.09 -21.47 -17.14
CA ARG A 71 54.26 -21.35 -18.60
C ARG A 71 53.19 -22.04 -19.44
N VAL A 72 52.40 -22.92 -18.83
CA VAL A 72 51.36 -23.71 -19.53
C VAL A 72 50.00 -23.06 -19.38
N ILE A 73 49.51 -22.93 -18.14
CA ILE A 73 48.27 -22.23 -17.82
C ILE A 73 48.61 -21.16 -16.78
N PRO A 74 48.49 -19.87 -17.10
CA PRO A 74 48.91 -18.82 -16.17
C PRO A 74 47.87 -18.61 -15.04
N LEU A 75 48.30 -18.80 -13.79
CA LEU A 75 47.55 -18.43 -12.58
C LEU A 75 48.26 -17.26 -11.89
N LYS A 76 47.53 -16.23 -11.42
CA LYS A 76 48.18 -15.08 -10.74
C LYS A 76 48.81 -15.46 -9.39
N LYS A 77 48.26 -16.49 -8.73
CA LYS A 77 48.81 -17.04 -7.47
C LYS A 77 49.82 -18.16 -7.70
N GLY A 78 49.98 -18.60 -8.95
CA GLY A 78 50.90 -19.63 -9.38
C GLY A 78 50.53 -21.04 -8.88
N TYR A 79 51.52 -21.92 -8.97
CA TYR A 79 51.40 -23.34 -8.61
C TYR A 79 52.30 -23.69 -7.43
N MET A 80 51.89 -24.70 -6.68
CA MET A 80 52.68 -25.35 -5.63
C MET A 80 52.71 -26.86 -5.87
N ILE A 81 53.77 -27.55 -5.48
CA ILE A 81 53.87 -29.01 -5.56
C ILE A 81 54.06 -29.62 -4.17
N VAL A 82 53.30 -30.66 -3.85
CA VAL A 82 53.34 -31.33 -2.55
C VAL A 82 53.37 -32.84 -2.70
N LYS A 83 54.12 -33.51 -1.82
CA LYS A 83 54.09 -34.96 -1.68
C LYS A 83 53.25 -35.31 -0.48
N CYS A 84 52.08 -35.89 -0.75
CA CYS A 84 51.19 -36.39 0.29
C CYS A 84 51.59 -37.82 0.71
N ARG A 85 51.05 -38.28 1.84
CA ARG A 85 51.18 -39.69 2.27
C ARG A 85 50.53 -40.63 1.25
N GLY A 86 51.24 -41.69 0.87
CA GLY A 86 50.68 -42.75 0.05
C GLY A 86 49.76 -43.68 0.85
N GLN A 87 49.07 -44.59 0.15
CA GLN A 87 48.17 -45.55 0.81
C GLN A 87 48.90 -46.49 1.78
N GLN A 88 50.15 -46.84 1.47
CA GLN A 88 51.00 -47.67 2.33
C GLN A 88 51.47 -46.91 3.58
N ASP A 89 51.84 -45.63 3.47
CA ASP A 89 52.24 -44.79 4.62
C ASP A 89 51.10 -44.58 5.62
N ILE A 90 49.86 -44.51 5.10
CA ILE A 90 48.66 -44.44 5.91
C ILE A 90 48.44 -45.76 6.66
N HIS A 91 48.61 -46.91 6.00
CA HIS A 91 48.52 -48.23 6.63
C HIS A 91 49.59 -48.43 7.71
N ASN A 92 50.80 -47.95 7.45
CA ASN A 92 51.94 -48.02 8.36
C ASN A 92 51.91 -46.96 9.48
N LYS A 93 50.85 -46.15 9.59
CA LYS A 93 50.66 -45.09 10.60
C LYS A 93 51.86 -44.13 10.70
N LEU A 94 52.44 -43.75 9.55
CA LEU A 94 53.56 -42.82 9.52
C LEU A 94 53.18 -41.49 10.20
N SER A 95 54.04 -41.00 11.10
CA SER A 95 53.83 -39.74 11.79
C SER A 95 53.92 -38.55 10.82
N LEU A 96 53.23 -37.45 11.14
CA LEU A 96 53.26 -36.23 10.30
C LEU A 96 54.69 -35.66 10.17
N ALA A 97 55.47 -35.68 11.26
CA ALA A 97 56.85 -35.21 11.24
C ALA A 97 57.74 -36.05 10.31
N ALA A 98 57.57 -37.38 10.33
CA ALA A 98 58.28 -38.27 9.41
C ALA A 98 57.84 -38.07 7.96
N ALA A 99 56.55 -37.82 7.70
CA ALA A 99 56.05 -37.52 6.36
C ALA A 99 56.62 -36.21 5.79
N ILE A 100 56.70 -35.14 6.61
CA ILE A 100 57.32 -33.87 6.21
C ILE A 100 58.82 -34.06 5.92
N GLN A 101 59.51 -34.86 6.73
CA GLN A 101 60.93 -35.17 6.48
C GLN A 101 61.12 -35.96 5.18
N GLN A 102 60.26 -36.95 4.91
CA GLN A 102 60.29 -37.70 3.66
C GLN A 102 59.98 -36.82 2.44
N GLU A 103 59.00 -35.92 2.55
CA GLU A 103 58.69 -34.95 1.52
C GLU A 103 59.89 -34.05 1.23
N ARG A 104 60.52 -33.52 2.28
CA ARG A 104 61.71 -32.68 2.15
C ARG A 104 62.85 -33.45 1.47
N SER A 105 63.16 -34.64 1.95
CA SER A 105 64.20 -35.50 1.35
C SER A 105 63.88 -35.85 -0.11
N PHE A 106 62.61 -36.04 -0.48
CA PHE A 106 62.22 -36.30 -1.86
C PHE A 106 62.55 -35.11 -2.77
N PHE A 107 62.17 -33.89 -2.37
CA PHE A 107 62.40 -32.70 -3.18
C PHE A 107 63.88 -32.28 -3.22
N GLU A 108 64.63 -32.43 -2.11
CA GLU A 108 66.07 -32.12 -2.06
C GLU A 108 66.90 -33.03 -2.97
N ASN A 109 66.58 -34.33 -3.02
CA ASN A 109 67.33 -35.31 -3.80
C ASN A 109 66.91 -35.35 -5.29
N HIS A 110 65.80 -34.70 -5.67
CA HIS A 110 65.29 -34.76 -7.03
C HIS A 110 65.87 -33.65 -7.92
N LYS A 111 66.64 -34.03 -8.96
CA LYS A 111 67.39 -33.12 -9.85
C LYS A 111 66.58 -31.93 -10.37
N HIS A 112 65.32 -32.16 -10.78
CA HIS A 112 64.45 -31.14 -11.38
C HIS A 112 63.61 -30.35 -10.37
N PHE A 113 63.29 -30.92 -9.20
CA PHE A 113 62.38 -30.29 -8.23
C PHE A 113 63.11 -29.57 -7.11
N ARG A 114 64.41 -29.85 -6.92
CA ARG A 114 65.25 -29.13 -5.96
C ARG A 114 65.20 -27.62 -6.16
N ALA A 115 65.32 -27.14 -7.40
CA ALA A 115 65.23 -25.71 -7.71
C ALA A 115 63.86 -25.11 -7.31
N ILE A 116 62.76 -25.84 -7.53
CA ILE A 116 61.40 -25.40 -7.15
C ILE A 116 61.25 -25.33 -5.63
N MET A 117 61.89 -26.25 -4.90
CA MET A 117 61.91 -26.24 -3.45
C MET A 117 62.72 -25.06 -2.90
N GLU A 118 63.90 -24.79 -3.45
CA GLU A 118 64.74 -23.64 -3.07
C GLU A 118 64.03 -22.29 -3.31
N GLU A 119 63.13 -22.23 -4.29
CA GLU A 119 62.26 -21.08 -4.56
C GLU A 119 61.01 -21.00 -3.66
N GLY A 120 60.85 -21.92 -2.70
CA GLY A 120 59.71 -21.95 -1.77
C GLY A 120 58.37 -22.36 -2.41
N ARG A 121 58.40 -23.04 -3.56
CA ARG A 121 57.20 -23.47 -4.32
C ARG A 121 56.87 -24.95 -4.18
N ALA A 122 57.63 -25.67 -3.36
CA ALA A 122 57.40 -27.06 -3.04
C ALA A 122 57.25 -27.25 -1.53
N THR A 123 56.74 -28.41 -1.11
CA THR A 123 56.52 -28.86 0.27
C THR A 123 55.24 -28.34 0.96
N ILE A 124 54.71 -29.14 1.89
CA ILE A 124 53.51 -28.84 2.69
C ILE A 124 53.71 -27.61 3.59
N PRO A 125 54.85 -27.41 4.30
CA PRO A 125 55.04 -26.23 5.14
C PRO A 125 54.95 -24.92 4.37
N HIS A 126 55.66 -24.81 3.23
CA HIS A 126 55.59 -23.62 2.37
C HIS A 126 54.20 -23.41 1.76
N LEU A 127 53.48 -24.50 1.44
CA LEU A 127 52.08 -24.41 1.02
C LEU A 127 51.19 -23.85 2.13
N ALA A 128 51.36 -24.29 3.37
CA ALA A 128 50.57 -23.81 4.50
C ALA A 128 50.81 -22.32 4.77
N GLU A 129 52.07 -21.87 4.75
CA GLU A 129 52.43 -20.45 4.86
C GLU A 129 51.80 -19.63 3.73
N LYS A 130 51.97 -20.07 2.47
CA LYS A 130 51.40 -19.38 1.31
C LYS A 130 49.87 -19.30 1.36
N LEU A 131 49.18 -20.38 1.74
CA LEU A 131 47.72 -20.37 1.86
C LEU A 131 47.26 -19.43 2.97
N THR A 132 47.99 -19.38 4.09
CA THR A 132 47.68 -18.47 5.20
C THR A 132 47.84 -17.02 4.77
N ASP A 133 48.97 -16.68 4.15
CA ASP A 133 49.24 -15.33 3.62
C ASP A 133 48.20 -14.89 2.59
N GLU A 134 47.86 -15.79 1.64
CA GLU A 134 46.87 -15.51 0.62
C GLU A 134 45.47 -15.35 1.19
N LEU A 135 45.10 -16.16 2.18
CA LEU A 135 43.84 -16.03 2.88
C LEU A 135 43.73 -14.70 3.61
N VAL A 136 44.76 -14.30 4.37
CA VAL A 136 44.78 -13.03 5.10
C VAL A 136 44.70 -11.84 4.13
N LYS A 137 45.51 -11.83 3.08
CA LYS A 137 45.48 -10.79 2.03
C LYS A 137 44.12 -10.71 1.35
N HIS A 138 43.50 -11.86 1.08
CA HIS A 138 42.18 -11.91 0.46
C HIS A 138 41.09 -11.38 1.39
N ILE A 139 41.09 -11.81 2.66
CA ILE A 139 40.16 -11.32 3.69
C ILE A 139 40.23 -9.79 3.76
N ILE A 140 41.43 -9.22 3.96
CA ILE A 140 41.61 -7.76 4.06
C ILE A 140 41.12 -7.04 2.80
N LYS A 141 41.44 -7.57 1.60
CA LYS A 141 41.00 -6.98 0.32
C LYS A 141 39.47 -7.00 0.16
N THR A 142 38.82 -8.07 0.62
CA THR A 142 37.36 -8.25 0.47
C THR A 142 36.53 -7.59 1.57
N LEU A 143 37.13 -7.33 2.74
CA LEU A 143 36.41 -6.85 3.93
C LEU A 143 35.59 -5.57 3.69
N PRO A 144 36.12 -4.51 3.02
CA PRO A 144 35.35 -3.29 2.77
C PRO A 144 34.14 -3.51 1.85
N ALA A 145 34.25 -4.44 0.91
CA ALA A 145 33.14 -4.80 0.03
C ALA A 145 32.07 -5.59 0.79
N LEU A 146 32.50 -6.53 1.64
CA LEU A 146 31.61 -7.31 2.51
C LEU A 146 30.84 -6.41 3.49
N GLU A 147 31.52 -5.44 4.12
CA GLU A 147 30.87 -4.47 5.01
C GLU A 147 29.77 -3.68 4.30
N ARG A 148 30.06 -3.20 3.08
CA ARG A 148 29.06 -2.50 2.26
C ARG A 148 27.87 -3.40 1.92
N GLN A 149 28.13 -4.64 1.49
CA GLN A 149 27.06 -5.60 1.17
C GLN A 149 26.17 -5.91 2.38
N ILE A 150 26.76 -6.09 3.56
CA ILE A 150 26.00 -6.32 4.80
C ILE A 150 25.14 -5.11 5.13
N ARG A 151 25.69 -3.90 5.04
CA ARG A 151 24.97 -2.65 5.30
C ARG A 151 23.81 -2.44 4.32
N ASP A 152 24.05 -2.63 3.03
CA ASP A 152 23.02 -2.51 1.98
C ASP A 152 21.92 -3.56 2.19
N THR A 153 22.31 -4.79 2.52
CA THR A 153 21.36 -5.88 2.80
C THR A 153 20.56 -5.60 4.07
N LEU A 154 21.18 -5.06 5.11
CA LEU A 154 20.51 -4.65 6.34
C LEU A 154 19.49 -3.55 6.06
N GLN A 155 19.87 -2.51 5.32
CA GLN A 155 18.95 -1.43 4.95
C GLN A 155 17.75 -1.94 4.15
N LYS A 156 17.98 -2.80 3.15
CA LYS A 156 16.89 -3.42 2.38
C LYS A 156 15.98 -4.29 3.24
N THR A 157 16.57 -5.11 4.11
CA THR A 157 15.80 -5.99 5.02
C THR A 157 14.99 -5.16 6.02
N LEU A 158 15.53 -4.03 6.52
CA LEU A 158 14.81 -3.10 7.38
C LEU A 158 13.64 -2.41 6.65
N GLN A 159 13.84 -1.98 5.41
CA GLN A 159 12.77 -1.41 4.58
C GLN A 159 11.68 -2.42 4.27
N GLU A 160 12.05 -3.66 3.97
CA GLU A 160 11.09 -4.76 3.81
C GLU A 160 10.34 -5.02 5.11
N LEU A 161 11.05 -5.11 6.24
CA LEU A 161 10.43 -5.29 7.55
C LEU A 161 9.49 -4.13 7.89
N GLN A 162 9.78 -2.88 7.50
CA GLN A 162 8.87 -1.75 7.70
C GLN A 162 7.55 -1.88 6.95
N ARG A 163 7.50 -2.61 5.83
CA ARG A 163 6.26 -2.86 5.08
C ARG A 163 5.34 -3.84 5.82
N TYR A 164 5.92 -4.74 6.60
CA TYR A 164 5.19 -5.59 7.52
C TYR A 164 5.07 -4.83 8.84
N ASN A 165 3.99 -4.05 8.99
CA ASN A 165 3.66 -3.26 10.19
C ASN A 165 4.08 -3.96 11.49
N ARG A 166 4.48 -3.17 12.51
CA ARG A 166 4.97 -3.64 13.82
C ARG A 166 4.25 -4.94 14.20
N GLY A 167 5.00 -6.04 14.27
CA GLY A 167 4.42 -7.35 14.51
C GLY A 167 3.55 -7.39 15.75
N THR A 168 2.65 -8.36 15.82
CA THR A 168 1.86 -8.62 17.03
C THR A 168 2.79 -8.77 18.22
N PRO A 169 2.68 -7.88 19.22
CA PRO A 169 3.52 -7.98 20.40
C PRO A 169 3.21 -9.26 21.18
N GLN A 170 4.18 -9.75 21.95
CA GLN A 170 4.02 -11.03 22.67
C GLN A 170 3.27 -10.84 23.99
N THR A 171 3.45 -9.71 24.67
CA THR A 171 2.81 -9.44 25.95
C THR A 171 1.44 -8.78 25.77
N GLU A 172 0.50 -9.05 26.68
CA GLU A 172 -0.85 -8.46 26.63
C GLU A 172 -0.83 -6.93 26.69
N SER A 173 0.05 -6.35 27.51
CA SER A 173 0.21 -4.90 27.65
C SER A 173 0.68 -4.25 26.34
N GLU A 174 1.64 -4.86 25.64
CA GLU A 174 2.11 -4.35 24.36
C GLU A 174 1.06 -4.57 23.25
N LYS A 175 0.32 -5.69 23.27
CA LYS A 175 -0.80 -5.95 22.35
C LYS A 175 -1.87 -4.87 22.46
N LEU A 176 -2.22 -4.46 23.68
CA LEU A 176 -3.19 -3.39 23.90
C LEU A 176 -2.67 -2.04 23.37
N PHE A 177 -1.39 -1.72 23.60
CA PHE A 177 -0.77 -0.51 23.07
C PHE A 177 -0.76 -0.52 21.53
N PHE A 178 -0.41 -1.65 20.92
CA PHE A 178 -0.39 -1.82 19.48
C PHE A 178 -1.78 -1.70 18.85
N LEU A 179 -2.79 -2.34 19.45
CA LEU A 179 -4.19 -2.19 19.01
C LEU A 179 -4.65 -0.74 19.14
N THR A 180 -4.25 -0.05 20.21
CA THR A 180 -4.55 1.38 20.41
C THR A 180 -3.93 2.24 19.31
N ASP A 181 -2.66 2.00 18.96
CA ASP A 181 -1.99 2.70 17.86
C ASP A 181 -2.73 2.46 16.52
N LEU A 182 -3.12 1.22 16.23
CA LEU A 182 -3.87 0.87 15.00
C LEU A 182 -5.24 1.58 14.94
N ILE A 183 -6.02 1.52 16.02
CA ILE A 183 -7.32 2.18 16.09
C ILE A 183 -7.16 3.70 16.00
N LYS A 184 -6.12 4.27 16.64
CA LYS A 184 -5.83 5.70 16.55
C LYS A 184 -5.52 6.13 15.13
N LEU A 185 -4.70 5.37 14.39
CA LEU A 185 -4.39 5.65 12.98
C LEU A 185 -5.65 5.55 12.11
N PHE A 186 -6.45 4.51 12.28
CA PHE A 186 -7.72 4.36 11.59
C PHE A 186 -8.67 5.54 11.89
N ASN A 187 -8.82 5.93 13.15
CA ASN A 187 -9.66 7.06 13.54
C ASN A 187 -9.15 8.38 12.94
N GLN A 188 -7.84 8.61 12.91
CA GLN A 188 -7.26 9.77 12.23
C GLN A 188 -7.57 9.79 10.73
N ASP A 189 -7.51 8.64 10.06
CA ASP A 189 -7.87 8.50 8.65
C ASP A 189 -9.36 8.80 8.41
N ILE A 190 -10.25 8.35 9.30
CA ILE A 190 -11.68 8.68 9.27
C ILE A 190 -11.89 10.19 9.45
N SER A 191 -11.26 10.82 10.44
CA SER A 191 -11.36 12.28 10.64
C SER A 191 -10.87 13.07 9.43
N LYS A 192 -9.75 12.67 8.82
CA LYS A 192 -9.25 13.30 7.59
C LYS A 192 -10.25 13.12 6.44
N SER A 193 -10.90 11.96 6.35
CA SER A 193 -11.93 11.69 5.35
C SER A 193 -13.16 12.58 5.51
N THR A 194 -13.66 12.72 6.74
CA THR A 194 -14.83 13.58 7.03
C THR A 194 -14.53 15.06 6.85
N GLN A 195 -13.31 15.51 7.15
CA GLN A 195 -12.84 16.88 6.92
C GLN A 195 -12.49 17.18 5.45
N GLY A 196 -12.38 16.15 4.60
CA GLY A 196 -11.99 16.30 3.19
C GLY A 196 -10.48 16.46 2.96
N GLU A 197 -9.65 16.15 3.96
CA GLU A 197 -8.18 16.20 3.94
C GLU A 197 -7.55 14.83 3.62
N GLU A 198 -8.24 14.04 2.79
CA GLU A 198 -7.83 12.69 2.41
C GLU A 198 -6.50 12.69 1.65
N GLN A 199 -5.63 11.75 2.01
CA GLN A 199 -4.45 11.42 1.22
C GLN A 199 -4.88 10.56 0.02
N LEU A 200 -4.66 11.11 -1.18
CA LEU A 200 -5.05 10.50 -2.45
C LEU A 200 -3.89 9.71 -3.05
N PHE A 201 -4.22 8.61 -3.72
CA PHE A 201 -3.27 7.81 -4.50
C PHE A 201 -3.75 7.70 -5.95
N GLY A 202 -2.88 8.03 -6.91
CA GLY A 202 -3.22 7.97 -8.34
C GLY A 202 -4.39 8.87 -8.74
N ASP A 203 -5.34 8.33 -9.49
CA ASP A 203 -6.49 9.04 -10.06
C ASP A 203 -7.71 9.12 -9.10
N GLU A 204 -7.50 8.89 -7.80
CA GLU A 204 -8.58 8.96 -6.83
C GLU A 204 -9.14 10.38 -6.65
N VAL A 205 -10.46 10.48 -6.58
CA VAL A 205 -11.16 11.75 -6.30
C VAL A 205 -11.65 11.75 -4.85
N ARG A 206 -11.45 12.87 -4.15
CA ARG A 206 -11.88 13.05 -2.75
C ARG A 206 -13.37 12.73 -2.57
N LEU A 207 -13.71 12.12 -1.44
CA LEU A 207 -15.08 11.81 -1.05
C LEU A 207 -16.01 13.01 -1.18
N PHE A 208 -15.61 14.16 -0.62
CA PHE A 208 -16.40 15.39 -0.64
C PHE A 208 -16.70 15.90 -2.06
N THR A 209 -15.84 15.58 -3.05
CA THR A 209 -16.09 15.94 -4.46
C THR A 209 -17.22 15.10 -5.04
N LYS A 210 -17.33 13.83 -4.66
CA LYS A 210 -18.45 12.95 -5.06
C LYS A 210 -19.75 13.39 -4.40
N ILE A 211 -19.72 13.69 -3.10
CA ILE A 211 -20.88 14.20 -2.35
C ILE A 211 -21.42 15.50 -2.98
N ARG A 212 -20.53 16.42 -3.38
CA ARG A 212 -20.93 17.64 -4.10
C ARG A 212 -21.66 17.36 -5.42
N LYS A 213 -21.39 16.24 -6.10
CA LYS A 213 -22.15 15.86 -7.31
C LYS A 213 -23.58 15.47 -6.96
N GLU A 214 -23.79 14.70 -5.89
CA GLU A 214 -25.12 14.36 -5.40
C GLU A 214 -25.91 15.62 -5.01
N PHE A 215 -25.28 16.57 -4.32
CA PHE A 215 -25.93 17.85 -3.99
C PHE A 215 -26.22 18.73 -5.21
N ARG A 216 -25.44 18.62 -6.30
CA ARG A 216 -25.80 19.26 -7.57
C ARG A 216 -27.02 18.59 -8.20
N THR A 217 -27.12 17.26 -8.15
CA THR A 217 -28.31 16.51 -8.58
C THR A 217 -29.54 16.96 -7.80
N TRP A 218 -29.43 17.14 -6.48
CA TRP A 218 -30.50 17.73 -5.65
C TRP A 218 -30.92 19.12 -6.15
N GLY A 219 -29.96 20.00 -6.44
CA GLY A 219 -30.25 21.31 -7.02
C GLY A 219 -31.00 21.24 -8.35
N VAL A 220 -30.68 20.27 -9.22
CA VAL A 220 -31.40 20.04 -10.48
C VAL A 220 -32.84 19.57 -10.22
N ILE A 221 -33.05 18.65 -9.27
CA ILE A 221 -34.39 18.16 -8.89
C ILE A 221 -35.29 19.30 -8.42
N LEU A 222 -34.75 20.23 -7.61
CA LEU A 222 -35.48 21.42 -7.16
C LEU A 222 -35.90 22.33 -8.35
N LEU A 223 -34.99 22.57 -9.29
CA LEU A 223 -35.27 23.37 -10.48
C LEU A 223 -36.32 22.73 -11.38
N GLU A 224 -36.25 21.41 -11.57
CA GLU A 224 -37.23 20.66 -12.34
C GLU A 224 -38.61 20.67 -11.67
N CYS A 225 -38.67 20.54 -10.34
CA CYS A 225 -39.90 20.68 -9.57
C CYS A 225 -40.50 22.08 -9.75
N ALA A 226 -39.70 23.14 -9.65
CA ALA A 226 -40.13 24.52 -9.91
C ALA A 226 -40.70 24.70 -11.33
N ALA A 227 -40.06 24.10 -12.32
CA ALA A 227 -40.49 24.17 -13.71
C ALA A 227 -41.80 23.41 -13.95
N ARG A 228 -41.99 22.22 -13.33
CA ARG A 228 -43.24 21.46 -13.37
C ARG A 228 -44.37 22.22 -12.68
N ALA A 229 -44.10 22.77 -11.49
CA ALA A 229 -45.03 23.60 -10.73
C ALA A 229 -45.58 24.76 -11.58
N LYS A 230 -44.71 25.53 -12.26
CA LYS A 230 -45.16 26.63 -13.15
C LYS A 230 -46.15 26.17 -14.23
N LYS A 231 -46.08 24.92 -14.69
CA LYS A 231 -46.99 24.35 -15.70
C LYS A 231 -48.28 23.79 -15.10
N THR A 232 -48.23 23.19 -13.91
CA THR A 232 -49.36 22.50 -13.29
C THR A 232 -50.23 23.41 -12.43
N VAL A 233 -49.64 24.45 -11.83
CA VAL A 233 -50.34 25.42 -10.96
C VAL A 233 -51.54 26.06 -11.67
N PRO A 234 -51.46 26.57 -12.92
CA PRO A 234 -52.62 27.17 -13.57
C PRO A 234 -53.82 26.22 -13.66
N GLY A 235 -53.59 24.95 -14.01
CA GLY A 235 -54.65 23.94 -14.08
C GLY A 235 -55.25 23.60 -12.71
N LYS A 236 -54.42 23.54 -11.66
CA LYS A 236 -54.90 23.33 -10.28
C LYS A 236 -55.74 24.50 -9.77
N VAL A 237 -55.33 25.74 -10.07
CA VAL A 237 -56.09 26.95 -9.70
C VAL A 237 -57.42 27.00 -10.45
N TRP A 238 -57.43 26.66 -11.75
CA TRP A 238 -58.67 26.57 -12.53
C TRP A 238 -59.65 25.54 -11.99
N LYS A 239 -59.16 24.34 -11.66
CA LYS A 239 -59.99 23.30 -11.03
C LYS A 239 -60.60 23.80 -9.71
N TYR A 240 -59.86 24.59 -8.95
CA TYR A 240 -60.37 25.20 -7.71
C TYR A 240 -61.45 26.25 -7.96
N GLU A 241 -61.18 27.19 -8.87
CA GLU A 241 -62.13 28.23 -9.27
C GLU A 241 -63.46 27.64 -9.77
N ASP A 242 -63.40 26.53 -10.51
CA ASP A 242 -64.57 25.88 -11.09
C ASP A 242 -65.34 24.98 -10.10
N GLN A 243 -64.63 24.25 -9.21
CA GLN A 243 -65.23 23.17 -8.42
C GLN A 243 -65.38 23.47 -6.91
N TYR A 244 -64.52 24.33 -6.35
CA TYR A 244 -64.39 24.50 -4.90
C TYR A 244 -64.60 25.94 -4.43
N ARG A 245 -64.63 26.90 -5.36
CA ARG A 245 -64.90 28.30 -5.02
C ARG A 245 -66.30 28.47 -4.46
N GLY A 246 -66.37 28.98 -3.24
CA GLY A 246 -67.62 29.17 -2.51
C GLY A 246 -68.20 30.57 -2.66
N ARG A 247 -68.32 31.31 -1.55
CA ARG A 247 -68.90 32.66 -1.50
C ARG A 247 -67.97 33.78 -2.00
N GLU A 248 -66.78 33.43 -2.47
CA GLU A 248 -65.74 34.38 -2.86
C GLU A 248 -66.08 35.06 -4.19
N PHE A 249 -65.99 36.39 -4.25
CA PHE A 249 -66.24 37.15 -5.46
C PHE A 249 -65.12 36.92 -6.51
N PRO A 250 -65.43 37.06 -7.82
CA PRO A 250 -64.41 36.95 -8.86
C PRO A 250 -63.34 38.01 -8.65
N GLY A 251 -62.07 37.62 -8.64
CA GLY A 251 -60.96 38.54 -8.35
C GLY A 251 -60.27 38.30 -7.00
N PHE A 252 -60.91 37.62 -6.03
CA PHE A 252 -60.30 37.30 -4.75
C PHE A 252 -59.55 35.97 -4.80
N SER A 253 -58.27 36.00 -4.45
CA SER A 253 -57.42 34.80 -4.34
C SER A 253 -57.63 34.11 -2.99
N ASN A 254 -58.00 32.82 -2.99
CA ASN A 254 -58.11 32.03 -1.76
C ASN A 254 -56.74 31.55 -1.26
N TYR A 255 -56.38 31.92 -0.04
CA TYR A 255 -55.11 31.50 0.59
C TYR A 255 -55.01 29.99 0.78
N ARG A 256 -56.11 29.27 1.01
CA ARG A 256 -56.10 27.81 1.15
C ARG A 256 -55.69 27.11 -0.15
N THR A 257 -56.11 27.63 -1.29
CA THR A 257 -55.70 27.12 -2.61
C THR A 257 -54.21 27.29 -2.83
N PHE A 258 -53.68 28.46 -2.46
CA PHE A 258 -52.23 28.70 -2.45
C PHE A 258 -51.52 27.69 -1.54
N GLU A 259 -51.99 27.55 -0.30
CA GLU A 259 -51.42 26.68 0.72
C GLU A 259 -51.40 25.19 0.28
N ASP A 260 -52.50 24.69 -0.28
CA ASP A 260 -52.62 23.30 -0.74
C ASP A 260 -51.68 23.02 -1.93
N ILE A 261 -51.56 23.97 -2.86
CA ILE A 261 -50.63 23.86 -3.99
C ILE A 261 -49.18 23.78 -3.52
N ILE A 262 -48.80 24.62 -2.56
CA ILE A 262 -47.45 24.62 -1.98
C ILE A 262 -47.19 23.32 -1.20
N LYS A 263 -48.13 22.87 -0.37
CA LYS A 263 -48.00 21.61 0.39
C LYS A 263 -47.83 20.40 -0.53
N ASP A 264 -48.58 20.35 -1.64
CA ASP A 264 -48.43 19.31 -2.65
C ASP A 264 -47.03 19.31 -3.27
N GLN A 265 -46.52 20.49 -3.65
CA GLN A 265 -45.19 20.63 -4.25
C GLN A 265 -44.07 20.20 -3.28
N ILE A 266 -44.19 20.60 -2.01
CA ILE A 266 -43.22 20.26 -0.96
C ILE A 266 -43.24 18.74 -0.69
N ARG A 267 -44.41 18.09 -0.71
CA ARG A 267 -44.54 16.64 -0.54
C ARG A 267 -43.81 15.85 -1.64
N GLU A 268 -43.83 16.33 -2.89
CA GLU A 268 -43.13 15.67 -4.01
C GLU A 268 -41.61 15.65 -3.84
N LEU A 269 -41.04 16.53 -3.02
CA LEU A 269 -39.60 16.65 -2.78
C LEU A 269 -39.08 15.78 -1.62
N GLU A 270 -39.97 15.19 -0.83
CA GLU A 270 -39.60 14.41 0.37
C GLU A 270 -38.84 13.13 0.00
N GLU A 271 -39.37 12.32 -0.92
CA GLU A 271 -38.73 11.07 -1.36
C GLU A 271 -37.40 11.28 -2.09
N PRO A 272 -37.28 12.22 -3.06
CA PRO A 272 -35.99 12.49 -3.70
C PRO A 272 -34.91 12.96 -2.72
N ALA A 273 -35.27 13.69 -1.65
CA ALA A 273 -34.31 14.07 -0.62
C ALA A 273 -33.76 12.87 0.15
N ILE A 274 -34.62 11.88 0.45
CA ILE A 274 -34.23 10.61 1.09
C ILE A 274 -33.34 9.78 0.14
N GLU A 275 -33.61 9.80 -1.16
CA GLU A 275 -32.77 9.14 -2.16
C GLU A 275 -31.35 9.73 -2.18
N ILE A 276 -31.22 11.07 -2.14
CA ILE A 276 -29.92 11.75 -2.07
C ILE A 276 -29.18 11.40 -0.77
N LEU A 277 -29.87 11.33 0.37
CA LEU A 277 -29.31 10.85 1.64
C LEU A 277 -28.72 9.45 1.48
N ASN A 278 -29.47 8.51 0.91
CA ASN A 278 -29.04 7.12 0.73
C ASN A 278 -27.83 7.00 -0.22
N ASN A 279 -27.81 7.78 -1.31
CA ASN A 279 -26.68 7.82 -2.23
C ASN A 279 -25.41 8.34 -1.54
N VAL A 280 -25.51 9.42 -0.76
CA VAL A 280 -24.38 9.95 0.01
C VAL A 280 -23.93 8.95 1.07
N MET A 281 -24.86 8.31 1.79
CA MET A 281 -24.54 7.28 2.78
C MET A 281 -23.71 6.14 2.19
N LYS A 282 -24.12 5.63 1.03
CA LYS A 282 -23.39 4.58 0.31
C LYS A 282 -21.96 5.02 -0.05
N LEU A 283 -21.77 6.26 -0.51
CA LEU A 283 -20.44 6.78 -0.86
C LEU A 283 -19.51 6.86 0.36
N VAL A 284 -20.04 7.27 1.52
CA VAL A 284 -19.27 7.35 2.78
C VAL A 284 -18.95 5.95 3.30
N GLU A 285 -19.93 5.06 3.32
CA GLU A 285 -19.77 3.65 3.69
C GLU A 285 -18.67 2.97 2.87
N GLU A 286 -18.72 3.05 1.54
CA GLU A 286 -17.69 2.49 0.67
C GLU A 286 -16.30 3.04 0.96
N LYS A 287 -16.19 4.33 1.33
CA LYS A 287 -14.90 4.92 1.70
C LYS A 287 -14.40 4.38 3.04
N PHE A 288 -15.26 4.30 4.05
CA PHE A 288 -14.90 3.79 5.38
C PHE A 288 -14.51 2.31 5.32
N MET A 289 -15.21 1.50 4.52
CA MET A 289 -14.86 0.11 4.26
C MET A 289 -13.45 -0.05 3.67
N LYS A 290 -13.10 0.77 2.67
CA LYS A 290 -11.75 0.78 2.09
C LYS A 290 -10.68 1.24 3.08
N LEU A 291 -11.00 2.20 3.95
CA LEU A 291 -10.09 2.62 5.02
C LEU A 291 -9.84 1.49 6.03
N ALA A 292 -10.88 0.71 6.37
CA ALA A 292 -10.74 -0.45 7.25
C ALA A 292 -9.88 -1.56 6.61
N GLU A 293 -10.03 -1.81 5.31
CA GLU A 293 -9.16 -2.75 4.58
C GLU A 293 -7.71 -2.30 4.59
N ARG A 294 -7.45 -1.03 4.27
CA ARG A 294 -6.09 -0.48 4.18
C ARG A 294 -5.37 -0.44 5.53
N ASN A 295 -6.08 -0.08 6.60
CA ASN A 295 -5.47 0.04 7.93
C ASN A 295 -5.27 -1.33 8.60
N PHE A 296 -6.09 -2.33 8.27
CA PHE A 296 -6.09 -3.63 8.94
C PHE A 296 -5.72 -4.80 8.01
N THR A 297 -4.93 -4.57 6.96
CA THR A 297 -4.59 -5.58 5.92
C THR A 297 -4.07 -6.90 6.49
N ASN A 298 -3.26 -6.84 7.56
CA ASN A 298 -2.61 -8.00 8.15
C ASN A 298 -3.46 -8.66 9.25
N PHE A 299 -4.60 -8.06 9.60
CA PHE A 299 -5.48 -8.45 10.71
C PHE A 299 -6.90 -8.66 10.21
N HIS A 300 -7.15 -9.84 9.60
CA HIS A 300 -8.44 -10.15 8.99
C HIS A 300 -9.62 -10.07 9.98
N ASN A 301 -9.43 -10.53 11.21
CA ASN A 301 -10.47 -10.50 12.23
C ASN A 301 -10.82 -9.06 12.64
N LEU A 302 -9.81 -8.22 12.86
CA LEU A 302 -10.00 -6.79 13.15
C LEU A 302 -10.66 -6.06 11.99
N SER A 303 -10.20 -6.30 10.76
CA SER A 303 -10.80 -5.73 9.54
C SER A 303 -12.27 -6.13 9.44
N ARG A 304 -12.59 -7.42 9.62
CA ARG A 304 -13.99 -7.92 9.59
C ARG A 304 -14.85 -7.24 10.64
N ILE A 305 -14.38 -7.14 11.88
CA ILE A 305 -15.15 -6.50 12.96
C ILE A 305 -15.35 -5.00 12.71
N ALA A 306 -14.33 -4.31 12.20
CA ALA A 306 -14.45 -2.91 11.82
C ALA A 306 -15.54 -2.73 10.74
N LYS A 307 -15.56 -3.59 9.71
CA LYS A 307 -16.59 -3.55 8.66
C LYS A 307 -18.00 -3.79 9.20
N VAL A 308 -18.20 -4.81 10.02
CA VAL A 308 -19.51 -5.08 10.65
C VAL A 308 -19.98 -3.89 11.48
N LYS A 309 -19.09 -3.28 12.28
CA LYS A 309 -19.43 -2.07 13.05
C LYS A 309 -19.80 -0.89 12.15
N ILE A 310 -19.12 -0.72 11.01
CA ILE A 310 -19.45 0.32 10.03
C ILE A 310 -20.87 0.07 9.46
N GLU A 311 -21.22 -1.16 9.12
CA GLU A 311 -22.56 -1.54 8.63
C GLU A 311 -23.65 -1.25 9.68
N ASP A 312 -23.44 -1.70 10.92
CA ASP A 312 -24.39 -1.51 12.03
C ASP A 312 -24.67 -0.01 12.28
N ILE A 313 -23.62 0.81 12.30
CA ILE A 313 -23.75 2.26 12.54
C ILE A 313 -24.37 2.95 11.33
N ARG A 314 -24.05 2.50 10.11
CA ARG A 314 -24.62 3.02 8.86
C ARG A 314 -26.14 2.89 8.85
N GLU A 315 -26.69 1.76 9.28
CA GLU A 315 -28.15 1.58 9.39
C GLU A 315 -28.78 2.55 10.38
N GLN A 316 -28.16 2.75 11.55
CA GLN A 316 -28.64 3.68 12.56
C GLN A 316 -28.61 5.13 12.06
N GLN A 317 -27.53 5.53 11.40
CA GLN A 317 -27.36 6.89 10.87
C GLN A 317 -28.25 7.18 9.66
N ALA A 318 -28.55 6.18 8.85
CA ALA A 318 -29.52 6.33 7.75
C ALA A 318 -30.92 6.63 8.30
N ALA A 319 -31.36 5.86 9.32
CA ALA A 319 -32.65 6.09 9.98
C ALA A 319 -32.72 7.46 10.67
N GLU A 320 -31.63 7.92 11.28
CA GLU A 320 -31.56 9.23 11.92
C GLU A 320 -31.60 10.39 10.91
N GLY A 321 -30.80 10.31 9.85
CA GLY A 321 -30.83 11.30 8.75
C GLY A 321 -32.21 11.38 8.09
N GLU A 322 -32.85 10.23 7.87
CA GLU A 322 -34.21 10.18 7.32
C GLU A 322 -35.22 10.86 8.26
N ARG A 323 -35.15 10.60 9.57
CA ARG A 323 -36.01 11.28 10.56
C ARG A 323 -35.83 12.79 10.52
N HIS A 324 -34.60 13.29 10.43
CA HIS A 324 -34.32 14.73 10.34
C HIS A 324 -34.87 15.35 9.04
N ILE A 325 -34.71 14.67 7.90
CA ILE A 325 -35.28 15.11 6.62
C ILE A 325 -36.80 15.17 6.70
N ARG A 326 -37.46 14.11 7.17
CA ARG A 326 -38.93 14.08 7.33
C ARG A 326 -39.42 15.16 8.30
N ALA A 327 -38.67 15.44 9.37
CA ALA A 327 -38.96 16.54 10.29
C ALA A 327 -38.85 17.90 9.59
N GLN A 328 -37.84 18.12 8.74
CA GLN A 328 -37.71 19.33 7.93
C GLN A 328 -38.92 19.50 6.99
N PHE A 329 -39.31 18.46 6.27
CA PHE A 329 -40.50 18.50 5.40
C PHE A 329 -41.81 18.70 6.18
N LYS A 330 -41.90 18.21 7.42
CA LYS A 330 -43.02 18.51 8.31
C LYS A 330 -43.09 20.00 8.67
N MET A 331 -41.95 20.66 8.86
CA MET A 331 -41.89 22.11 9.11
C MET A 331 -42.21 22.92 7.86
N GLU A 332 -41.71 22.53 6.68
CA GLU A 332 -41.99 23.21 5.41
C GLU A 332 -43.47 23.11 4.97
N LYS A 333 -44.25 22.17 5.52
CA LYS A 333 -45.72 22.15 5.36
C LYS A 333 -46.41 23.35 6.03
N ILE A 334 -45.74 24.08 6.93
CA ILE A 334 -46.21 25.32 7.52
C ILE A 334 -45.83 26.46 6.57
N VAL A 335 -46.81 26.96 5.83
CA VAL A 335 -46.58 28.00 4.81
C VAL A 335 -46.34 29.35 5.48
N TYR A 336 -45.06 29.69 5.65
CA TYR A 336 -44.61 30.95 6.21
C TYR A 336 -43.31 31.42 5.55
N CYS A 337 -43.13 32.74 5.43
CA CYS A 337 -41.92 33.41 4.95
C CYS A 337 -41.85 34.81 5.59
N GLN A 338 -40.65 35.38 5.72
CA GLN A 338 -40.49 36.77 6.15
C GLN A 338 -40.97 37.71 5.03
N ASP A 339 -41.68 38.77 5.40
CA ASP A 339 -42.37 39.66 4.47
C ASP A 339 -41.42 40.27 3.43
N ASP A 340 -40.25 40.75 3.85
CA ASP A 340 -39.26 41.38 2.95
C ASP A 340 -38.70 40.40 1.90
N LEU A 341 -38.41 39.15 2.31
CA LEU A 341 -37.89 38.12 1.41
C LEU A 341 -38.96 37.71 0.39
N TYR A 342 -40.19 37.53 0.86
CA TYR A 342 -41.31 37.18 0.01
C TYR A 342 -41.63 38.28 -1.01
N ILE A 343 -41.66 39.55 -0.58
CA ILE A 343 -41.91 40.70 -1.47
C ILE A 343 -40.81 40.83 -2.51
N GLY A 344 -39.54 40.63 -2.12
CA GLY A 344 -38.41 40.62 -3.03
C GLY A 344 -38.56 39.60 -4.15
N ASP A 345 -38.83 38.34 -3.80
CA ASP A 345 -39.02 37.25 -4.77
C ASP A 345 -40.32 37.41 -5.60
N LEU A 346 -41.35 38.04 -5.05
CA LEU A 346 -42.56 38.35 -5.82
C LEU A 346 -42.29 39.40 -6.91
N ASN A 347 -41.50 40.42 -6.58
CA ASN A 347 -41.16 41.48 -7.52
C ASN A 347 -40.25 40.97 -8.65
N THR A 348 -39.32 40.07 -8.36
CA THR A 348 -38.48 39.43 -9.40
C THR A 348 -39.32 38.57 -10.34
N VAL A 349 -40.24 37.74 -9.82
CA VAL A 349 -41.14 36.93 -10.66
C VAL A 349 -42.04 37.79 -11.54
N LYS A 350 -42.56 38.92 -11.01
CA LYS A 350 -43.36 39.87 -11.79
C LYS A 350 -42.53 40.56 -12.87
N ALA A 351 -41.29 40.95 -12.57
CA ALA A 351 -40.37 41.56 -13.54
C ALA A 351 -39.98 40.59 -14.68
N GLU A 352 -39.74 39.31 -14.35
CA GLU A 352 -39.46 38.27 -15.36
C GLU A 352 -40.61 38.04 -16.35
N LYS A 353 -41.87 38.18 -15.90
CA LYS A 353 -43.05 38.11 -16.77
C LYS A 353 -43.15 39.34 -17.68
N ALA A 354 -42.97 40.54 -17.14
CA ALA A 354 -43.00 41.79 -17.91
C ALA A 354 -41.92 41.83 -19.02
N PHE A 355 -40.76 41.22 -18.77
CA PHE A 355 -39.68 41.12 -19.77
C PHE A 355 -39.96 40.07 -20.87
N LYS A 356 -40.70 39.00 -20.56
CA LYS A 356 -41.11 37.98 -21.55
C LYS A 356 -42.22 38.50 -22.47
N GLU A 357 -43.10 39.35 -21.97
CA GLU A 357 -44.15 40.00 -22.77
C GLU A 357 -43.59 41.05 -23.74
N SER A 358 -42.46 41.70 -23.42
CA SER A 358 -41.83 42.69 -24.31
C SER A 358 -40.91 42.10 -25.39
N SER A 359 -40.55 40.81 -25.31
CA SER A 359 -39.60 40.14 -26.22
C SER A 359 -40.23 39.15 -27.21
N GLY A 360 -41.53 38.84 -27.11
CA GLY A 360 -42.25 37.96 -28.04
C GLY A 360 -43.07 38.71 -29.10
N LYS A 361 -42.57 38.77 -30.35
CA LYS A 361 -43.38 39.13 -31.52
C LYS A 361 -44.20 37.93 -32.02
N ASP A 362 -45.50 38.18 -32.19
CA ASP A 362 -46.50 37.49 -33.03
C ASP A 362 -46.86 36.02 -32.80
N LEU A 363 -48.05 35.80 -32.19
CA LEU A 363 -49.16 35.07 -32.81
C LEU A 363 -50.43 35.28 -31.97
N LYS A 364 -51.23 36.29 -32.36
CA LYS A 364 -52.62 36.44 -31.90
C LYS A 364 -53.45 35.27 -32.43
N LEU A 365 -53.72 34.28 -31.59
CA LEU A 365 -54.93 33.47 -31.73
C LEU A 365 -56.01 34.09 -30.85
N GLN A 366 -57.02 34.66 -31.51
CA GLN A 366 -58.27 35.08 -30.87
C GLN A 366 -58.98 33.84 -30.33
N PHE A 367 -58.92 33.64 -29.01
CA PHE A 367 -59.97 32.96 -28.26
C PHE A 367 -60.59 33.95 -27.27
N ALA A 368 -61.91 33.89 -27.22
CA ALA A 368 -62.83 34.73 -26.47
C ALA A 368 -62.40 35.06 -25.03
N SER A 369 -62.38 36.36 -24.72
CA SER A 369 -62.81 37.02 -23.48
C SER A 369 -63.04 36.16 -22.23
N THR A 370 -62.02 36.01 -21.37
CA THR A 370 -62.06 36.19 -19.89
C THR A 370 -60.65 35.99 -19.33
N ASP A 371 -59.87 37.06 -19.17
CA ASP A 371 -58.60 37.02 -18.41
C ASP A 371 -58.91 36.86 -16.92
N PRO A 372 -58.48 35.80 -16.21
CA PRO A 372 -58.60 35.75 -14.77
C PRO A 372 -57.28 36.23 -14.18
N SER A 373 -57.18 37.54 -13.93
CA SER A 373 -56.11 38.19 -13.16
C SER A 373 -55.66 37.35 -11.95
N VAL A 374 -56.61 36.69 -11.29
CA VAL A 374 -56.43 35.79 -10.14
C VAL A 374 -55.48 34.62 -10.42
N VAL A 375 -55.61 33.93 -11.55
CA VAL A 375 -54.77 32.76 -11.87
C VAL A 375 -53.33 33.21 -12.12
N VAL A 376 -53.15 34.32 -12.83
CA VAL A 376 -51.83 34.88 -13.13
C VAL A 376 -51.14 35.37 -11.85
N GLU A 377 -51.89 36.02 -10.95
CA GLU A 377 -51.41 36.45 -9.63
C GLU A 377 -51.06 35.25 -8.75
N MET A 378 -51.92 34.24 -8.66
CA MET A 378 -51.69 33.03 -7.87
C MET A 378 -50.44 32.27 -8.34
N VAL A 379 -50.20 32.19 -9.65
CA VAL A 379 -48.96 31.61 -10.21
C VAL A 379 -47.73 32.41 -9.82
N SER A 380 -47.82 33.74 -9.77
CA SER A 380 -46.71 34.59 -9.33
C SER A 380 -46.40 34.38 -7.84
N HIS A 381 -47.43 34.37 -7.00
CA HIS A 381 -47.30 34.16 -5.55
C HIS A 381 -46.75 32.76 -5.22
N THR A 382 -47.29 31.70 -5.84
CA THR A 382 -46.79 30.32 -5.67
C THR A 382 -45.35 30.18 -6.13
N SER A 383 -44.98 30.79 -7.26
CA SER A 383 -43.60 30.77 -7.77
C SER A 383 -42.62 31.50 -6.85
N ALA A 384 -43.02 32.66 -6.30
CA ALA A 384 -42.20 33.43 -5.37
C ALA A 384 -41.96 32.67 -4.06
N TYR A 385 -43.03 32.10 -3.46
CA TYR A 385 -42.88 31.30 -2.25
C TYR A 385 -42.03 30.04 -2.49
N PHE A 386 -42.28 29.32 -3.60
CA PHE A 386 -41.55 28.11 -3.92
C PHE A 386 -40.06 28.39 -4.20
N SER A 387 -39.72 29.55 -4.76
CA SER A 387 -38.34 30.00 -4.93
C SER A 387 -37.62 30.09 -3.58
N GLU A 388 -38.21 30.78 -2.60
CA GLU A 388 -37.65 30.86 -1.25
C GLU A 388 -37.58 29.50 -0.55
N ALA A 389 -38.62 28.68 -0.66
CA ALA A 389 -38.62 27.31 -0.11
C ALA A 389 -37.52 26.45 -0.76
N SER A 390 -37.31 26.58 -2.07
CA SER A 390 -36.25 25.88 -2.80
C SER A 390 -34.86 26.33 -2.34
N LYS A 391 -34.65 27.63 -2.10
CA LYS A 391 -33.37 28.15 -1.56
C LYS A 391 -33.10 27.59 -0.15
N ARG A 392 -34.12 27.51 0.70
CA ARG A 392 -33.98 26.89 2.04
C ARG A 392 -33.63 25.41 1.94
N LEU A 393 -34.41 24.64 1.17
CA LEU A 393 -34.21 23.19 1.01
C LEU A 393 -32.90 22.84 0.29
N ALA A 394 -32.44 23.68 -0.65
CA ALA A 394 -31.14 23.52 -1.31
C ALA A 394 -29.96 23.60 -0.33
N ASN A 395 -30.11 24.31 0.78
CA ASN A 395 -29.07 24.43 1.80
C ASN A 395 -29.29 23.45 2.97
N GLN A 396 -30.53 23.39 3.48
CA GLN A 396 -30.83 22.66 4.71
C GLN A 396 -30.73 21.15 4.55
N ILE A 397 -31.18 20.58 3.41
CA ILE A 397 -31.09 19.13 3.18
C ILE A 397 -29.63 18.68 3.10
N PRO A 398 -28.73 19.31 2.31
CA PRO A 398 -27.31 19.00 2.38
C PRO A 398 -26.69 19.14 3.77
N LEU A 399 -27.06 20.17 4.55
CA LEU A 399 -26.54 20.33 5.91
C LEU A 399 -26.95 19.20 6.85
N ILE A 400 -28.21 18.76 6.80
CA ILE A 400 -28.70 17.60 7.55
C ILE A 400 -27.90 16.34 7.15
N ILE A 401 -27.74 16.11 5.84
CA ILE A 401 -26.98 14.97 5.33
C ILE A 401 -25.51 15.03 5.78
N LEU A 402 -24.86 16.19 5.69
CA LEU A 402 -23.47 16.36 6.13
C LEU A 402 -23.31 16.11 7.64
N SER A 403 -24.25 16.58 8.45
CA SER A 403 -24.24 16.32 9.90
C SER A 403 -24.35 14.83 10.19
N SER A 404 -25.43 14.18 9.75
CA SER A 404 -25.68 12.78 10.11
C SER A 404 -24.72 11.81 9.41
N VAL A 405 -24.43 12.01 8.13
CA VAL A 405 -23.72 11.01 7.31
C VAL A 405 -22.20 11.18 7.32
N LEU A 406 -21.67 12.38 7.58
CA LEU A 406 -20.22 12.57 7.70
C LEU A 406 -19.79 12.76 9.15
N HIS A 407 -20.37 13.74 9.84
CA HIS A 407 -19.93 14.09 11.19
C HIS A 407 -20.30 12.99 12.19
N ASP A 408 -21.59 12.74 12.37
CA ASP A 408 -22.10 11.85 13.40
C ASP A 408 -21.72 10.39 13.08
N PHE A 409 -21.81 9.98 11.81
CA PHE A 409 -21.32 8.66 11.39
C PHE A 409 -19.83 8.47 11.67
N GLY A 410 -18.99 9.45 11.31
CA GLY A 410 -17.55 9.39 11.58
C GLY A 410 -17.24 9.28 13.07
N GLU A 411 -17.84 10.13 13.91
CA GLU A 411 -17.64 10.12 15.36
C GLU A 411 -18.13 8.82 16.00
N ASN A 412 -19.27 8.29 15.56
CA ASN A 412 -19.83 7.03 16.07
C ASN A 412 -18.94 5.84 15.69
N VAL A 413 -18.40 5.79 14.47
CA VAL A 413 -17.43 4.76 14.06
C VAL A 413 -16.18 4.85 14.92
N GLN A 414 -15.62 6.05 15.11
CA GLN A 414 -14.43 6.24 15.94
C GLN A 414 -14.64 5.80 17.38
N THR A 415 -15.78 6.15 17.97
CA THR A 415 -16.16 5.77 19.34
C THR A 415 -16.36 4.26 19.46
N SER A 416 -17.05 3.64 18.49
CA SER A 416 -17.28 2.20 18.45
C SER A 416 -15.99 1.39 18.27
N MET A 417 -15.02 1.93 17.54
CA MET A 417 -13.68 1.34 17.44
C MET A 417 -12.92 1.45 18.75
N LEU A 418 -12.99 2.59 19.46
CA LEU A 418 -12.38 2.73 20.79
C LEU A 418 -12.99 1.78 21.83
N GLN A 419 -14.28 1.47 21.73
CA GLN A 419 -14.92 0.47 22.60
C GLN A 419 -14.33 -0.94 22.44
N LEU A 420 -13.72 -1.28 21.29
CA LEU A 420 -13.03 -2.56 21.11
C LEU A 420 -11.85 -2.73 22.07
N LEU A 421 -11.28 -1.64 22.59
CA LEU A 421 -10.19 -1.67 23.56
C LEU A 421 -10.63 -2.14 24.95
N GLN A 422 -11.94 -2.13 25.24
CA GLN A 422 -12.46 -2.53 26.56
C GLN A 422 -12.52 -4.04 26.74
N ASP A 423 -12.62 -4.81 25.65
CA ASP A 423 -12.81 -6.26 25.67
C ASP A 423 -11.45 -6.99 25.61
N LYS A 424 -10.80 -7.10 26.78
CA LYS A 424 -9.46 -7.69 26.90
C LYS A 424 -9.41 -9.15 26.45
N GLU A 425 -10.50 -9.89 26.56
CA GLU A 425 -10.56 -11.31 26.19
C GLU A 425 -10.46 -11.52 24.67
N LYS A 426 -10.88 -10.52 23.89
CA LYS A 426 -10.85 -10.57 22.42
C LYS A 426 -9.53 -10.08 21.80
N LEU A 427 -8.59 -9.54 22.58
CA LEU A 427 -7.32 -8.99 22.07
C LEU A 427 -6.56 -9.98 21.18
N ASN A 428 -6.45 -11.24 21.60
CA ASN A 428 -5.74 -12.28 20.84
C ASN A 428 -6.46 -12.63 19.54
N PHE A 429 -7.79 -12.63 19.55
CA PHE A 429 -8.59 -12.90 18.36
C PHE A 429 -8.53 -11.74 17.36
N LEU A 430 -8.60 -10.50 17.84
CA LEU A 430 -8.54 -9.29 17.02
C LEU A 430 -7.19 -9.16 16.31
N LEU A 431 -6.10 -9.43 17.04
CA LEU A 431 -4.73 -9.29 16.57
C LEU A 431 -4.17 -10.60 15.97
N ASP A 432 -5.02 -11.54 15.57
CA ASP A 432 -4.56 -12.74 14.89
C ASP A 432 -4.01 -12.35 13.50
N GLU A 433 -2.71 -12.53 13.32
CA GLU A 433 -1.97 -12.14 12.11
C GLU A 433 -2.07 -13.26 11.07
N ASP A 434 -2.14 -12.90 9.79
CA ASP A 434 -2.05 -13.91 8.72
C ASP A 434 -0.75 -14.73 8.87
N THR A 435 -0.90 -16.06 8.85
CA THR A 435 0.18 -17.02 9.11
C THR A 435 1.40 -16.84 8.21
N GLU A 436 1.21 -16.39 6.96
CA GLU A 436 2.31 -16.14 6.02
C GLU A 436 3.01 -14.79 6.27
N ALA A 437 2.25 -13.76 6.65
CA ALA A 437 2.81 -12.47 7.05
C ALA A 437 3.64 -12.61 8.33
N ALA A 438 3.15 -13.37 9.32
CA ALA A 438 3.85 -13.65 10.56
C ALA A 438 5.15 -14.43 10.33
N LYS A 439 5.14 -15.48 9.49
CA LYS A 439 6.36 -16.24 9.11
C LYS A 439 7.39 -15.34 8.44
N THR A 440 6.96 -14.54 7.48
CA THR A 440 7.83 -13.63 6.72
C THR A 440 8.46 -12.58 7.63
N ARG A 441 7.66 -11.97 8.51
CA ARG A 441 8.13 -11.01 9.52
C ARG A 441 9.14 -11.63 10.48
N ASN A 442 8.89 -12.84 10.98
CA ASN A 442 9.82 -13.55 11.86
C ASN A 442 11.14 -13.85 11.16
N TYR A 443 11.10 -14.29 9.90
CA TYR A 443 12.30 -14.49 9.09
C TYR A 443 13.09 -13.19 8.89
N LEU A 444 12.42 -12.10 8.54
CA LEU A 444 13.04 -10.78 8.35
C LEU A 444 13.65 -10.25 9.65
N SER A 445 12.95 -10.37 10.78
CA SER A 445 13.44 -9.98 12.10
C SER A 445 14.71 -10.74 12.48
N GLN A 446 14.70 -12.07 12.38
CA GLN A 446 15.89 -12.90 12.63
C GLN A 446 17.04 -12.56 11.68
N ARG A 447 16.74 -12.18 10.43
CA ARG A 447 17.74 -11.75 9.46
C ARG A 447 18.37 -10.40 9.86
N VAL A 448 17.58 -9.44 10.32
CA VAL A 448 18.06 -8.16 10.86
C VAL A 448 18.97 -8.40 12.06
N ASP A 449 18.59 -9.28 12.99
CA ASP A 449 19.43 -9.60 14.16
C ASP A 449 20.79 -10.18 13.75
N ARG A 450 20.80 -11.14 12.81
CA ARG A 450 22.04 -11.73 12.29
C ARG A 450 22.93 -10.71 11.59
N LEU A 451 22.34 -9.84 10.77
CA LEU A 451 23.08 -8.78 10.06
C LEU A 451 23.62 -7.72 11.03
N THR A 452 22.86 -7.40 12.08
CA THR A 452 23.29 -6.45 13.11
C THR A 452 24.47 -6.99 13.91
N LYS A 453 24.42 -8.28 14.30
CA LYS A 453 25.56 -8.97 14.91
C LYS A 453 26.78 -8.99 13.98
N ALA A 454 26.59 -9.24 12.69
CA ALA A 454 27.68 -9.20 11.70
C ALA A 454 28.32 -7.80 11.62
N CYS A 455 27.53 -6.73 11.62
CA CYS A 455 28.03 -5.35 11.70
C CYS A 455 28.80 -5.08 13.00
N GLN A 456 28.38 -5.64 14.13
CA GLN A 456 29.08 -5.50 15.41
C GLN A 456 30.46 -6.17 15.36
N TYR A 457 30.53 -7.42 14.88
CA TYR A 457 31.80 -8.13 14.72
C TYR A 457 32.77 -7.41 13.78
N LEU A 458 32.28 -6.80 12.69
CA LEU A 458 33.11 -5.99 11.81
C LEU A 458 33.66 -4.73 12.48
N ARG A 459 32.86 -4.08 13.33
CA ARG A 459 33.31 -2.91 14.10
C ARG A 459 34.36 -3.29 15.13
N GLU A 460 34.15 -4.38 15.86
CA GLU A 460 35.13 -4.90 16.82
C GLU A 460 36.45 -5.25 16.12
N PHE A 461 36.38 -5.87 14.94
CA PHE A 461 37.57 -6.17 14.14
C PHE A 461 38.31 -4.91 13.65
N SER A 462 37.60 -3.83 13.31
CA SER A 462 38.23 -2.56 12.88
C SER A 462 38.92 -1.78 14.01
N LEU A 463 38.65 -2.13 15.27
CA LEU A 463 39.24 -1.51 16.45
C LEU A 463 40.52 -2.24 16.93
N LEU A 464 40.76 -3.45 16.41
CA LEU A 464 41.98 -4.24 16.60
C LEU A 464 43.01 -3.88 15.52
#